data_AF-A0A3B6VIB4-F1
#
_entry.id   AF-A0A3B6VIB4-F1
#
_cell.length_a   1.000
_cell.length_b   1.000
_cell.length_c   1.000
_cell.angle_alpha   90.00
_cell.angle_beta   90.00
_cell.angle_gamma   90.00
#
_symmetry.space_group_name_H-M   'P 1'
#
loop_
_entity.id
_entity.type
_entity.pdbx_description
1 polymer ?
#
loop_
_entity_poly.entity_id
_entity_poly.type
_entity_poly.pdbx_seq_one_letter_code
_entity_poly.pdbx_strand_id
1 'polypeptide(L)'
;MEEAQNKFKFIKSSDNVLDVGCSPGSFSQYMLNKIIKTGSVVGVDILPNSFSHQRFKFILGDIKEMDASTFDNIEFDVVVSDAMPNTTSDRETNHLRSIGLCEKIFYLAKDVLKDNGNFFIKVFDGKDLPNFKKELNDYFDSVTVFKPKSSRDESREVFLFAKGFKKLKG
;
A
#
# COMPACT_ATOMS: atom_id res chain seq x y z
N MET A 1 -4.59 6.58 7.30
CA MET A 1 -4.83 5.18 7.71
C MET A 1 -6.11 5.01 8.53
N GLU A 2 -6.27 5.66 9.69
CA GLU A 2 -7.40 5.40 10.60
C GLU A 2 -8.80 5.50 9.96
N GLU A 3 -9.07 6.57 9.22
CA GLU A 3 -10.36 6.74 8.55
C GLU A 3 -10.66 5.60 7.55
N ALA A 4 -9.64 5.15 6.81
CA ALA A 4 -9.76 4.04 5.88
C ALA A 4 -10.03 2.73 6.62
N GLN A 5 -9.30 2.46 7.70
CA GLN A 5 -9.50 1.27 8.51
C GLN A 5 -10.88 1.25 9.18
N ASN A 6 -11.38 2.38 9.67
CA ASN A 6 -12.73 2.48 10.24
C ASN A 6 -13.83 2.21 9.19
N LYS A 7 -13.61 2.68 7.95
CA LYS A 7 -14.56 2.50 6.84
C LYS A 7 -14.55 1.09 6.27
N PHE A 8 -13.36 0.53 6.00
CA PHE A 8 -13.22 -0.71 5.24
C PHE A 8 -12.90 -1.93 6.10
N LYS A 9 -12.39 -1.74 7.32
CA LYS A 9 -12.01 -2.81 8.26
C LYS A 9 -11.12 -3.89 7.62
N PHE A 10 -10.15 -3.43 6.82
CA PHE A 10 -9.39 -4.28 5.91
C PHE A 10 -8.16 -4.92 6.55
N ILE A 11 -7.75 -4.44 7.72
CA ILE A 11 -6.69 -5.03 8.56
C ILE A 11 -7.33 -5.71 9.77
N LYS A 12 -7.02 -6.98 10.01
CA LYS A 12 -7.51 -7.80 11.13
C LYS A 12 -6.38 -8.07 12.13
N SER A 13 -6.74 -8.63 13.28
CA SER A 13 -5.82 -8.79 14.41
C SER A 13 -4.68 -9.79 14.20
N SER A 14 -4.75 -10.60 13.14
CA SER A 14 -3.81 -11.70 12.84
C SER A 14 -3.15 -11.55 11.46
N ASP A 15 -3.37 -10.42 10.78
CA ASP A 15 -2.91 -10.21 9.41
C ASP A 15 -1.40 -9.96 9.37
N ASN A 16 -0.74 -10.50 8.36
CA ASN A 16 0.58 -10.07 7.94
C ASN A 16 0.43 -8.93 6.94
N VAL A 17 1.10 -7.80 7.21
CA VAL A 17 0.97 -6.59 6.40
C VAL A 17 2.32 -6.15 5.86
N LEU A 18 2.38 -5.85 4.57
CA LEU A 18 3.52 -5.17 3.94
C LEU A 18 3.22 -3.67 3.86
N ASP A 19 4.08 -2.85 4.46
CA ASP A 19 4.01 -1.39 4.43
C ASP A 19 5.11 -0.84 3.52
N VAL A 20 4.72 -0.36 2.33
CA VAL A 20 5.64 0.09 1.29
C VAL A 20 5.80 1.61 1.31
N GLY A 21 7.04 2.08 1.45
CA GLY A 21 7.34 3.48 1.74
C GLY A 21 6.98 3.83 3.17
N CYS A 22 7.39 2.99 4.12
CA CYS A 22 6.91 3.06 5.48
C CYS A 22 7.54 4.17 6.33
N SER A 23 8.67 4.76 5.94
CA SER A 23 9.37 5.79 6.74
C SER A 23 8.56 7.09 6.77
N PRO A 24 8.34 7.74 7.95
CA PRO A 24 8.97 7.49 9.26
C PRO A 24 8.27 6.46 10.17
N GLY A 25 7.22 5.77 9.70
CA GLY A 25 6.63 4.62 10.38
C GLY A 25 5.20 4.82 10.90
N SER A 26 4.51 5.92 10.55
CA SER A 26 3.19 6.23 11.12
C SER A 26 2.12 5.19 10.77
N PHE A 27 2.11 4.69 9.52
CA PHE A 27 1.21 3.63 9.09
C PHE A 27 1.58 2.31 9.79
N SER A 28 2.85 1.91 9.76
CA SER A 28 3.35 0.74 10.49
C SER A 28 2.94 0.72 11.96
N GLN A 29 3.13 1.83 12.69
CA GLN A 29 2.72 1.97 14.10
C GLN A 29 1.22 1.80 14.28
N TYR A 30 0.41 2.44 13.43
CA TYR A 30 -1.04 2.29 13.48
C TYR A 30 -1.46 0.83 13.26
N MET A 31 -0.88 0.15 12.26
CA MET A 31 -1.22 -1.23 11.91
C MET A 31 -0.82 -2.20 13.03
N LEU A 32 0.33 -2.00 13.68
CA LEU A 32 0.75 -2.80 14.84
C LEU A 32 -0.20 -2.68 16.04
N ASN A 33 -0.86 -1.53 16.21
CA ASN A 33 -1.90 -1.37 17.23
C ASN A 33 -3.20 -2.12 16.90
N LYS A 34 -3.42 -2.50 15.63
CA LYS A 34 -4.55 -3.34 15.20
C LYS A 34 -4.19 -4.82 15.19
N ILE A 35 -2.95 -5.15 14.85
CA ILE A 35 -2.43 -6.52 14.77
C ILE A 35 -1.93 -6.95 16.15
N ILE A 36 -2.87 -7.39 17.00
CA ILE A 36 -2.60 -7.71 18.41
C ILE A 36 -2.34 -9.20 18.69
N LYS A 37 -2.61 -10.09 17.73
CA LYS A 37 -2.42 -11.54 17.87
C LYS A 37 -1.10 -11.98 17.22
N THR A 38 -1.18 -12.82 16.19
CA THR A 38 -0.06 -13.54 15.56
C THR A 38 0.53 -12.84 14.34
N GLY A 39 -0.14 -11.82 13.81
CA GLY A 39 0.31 -11.13 12.60
C GLY A 39 1.53 -10.25 12.84
N SER A 40 2.09 -9.73 11.75
CA SER A 40 3.27 -8.88 11.77
C SER A 40 3.19 -7.78 10.71
N VAL A 41 4.05 -6.78 10.83
CA VAL A 41 4.24 -5.75 9.79
C VAL A 41 5.66 -5.88 9.26
N VAL A 42 5.79 -6.00 7.94
CA VAL A 42 7.07 -5.84 7.25
C VAL A 42 7.04 -4.47 6.57
N GLY A 43 7.97 -3.60 6.93
CA GLY A 43 8.10 -2.28 6.32
C GLY A 43 9.26 -2.25 5.35
N VAL A 44 9.07 -1.65 4.18
CA VAL A 44 10.15 -1.31 3.25
C VAL A 44 10.20 0.19 3.01
N ASP A 45 11.40 0.75 2.96
CA ASP A 45 11.62 2.11 2.51
C ASP A 45 13.06 2.29 1.98
N ILE A 46 13.28 3.29 1.12
CA ILE A 46 14.63 3.74 0.71
C ILE A 46 15.29 4.61 1.79
N LEU A 47 14.49 5.18 2.69
CA LEU A 47 14.93 5.99 3.82
C LEU A 47 15.03 5.13 5.07
N PRO A 48 16.03 5.35 5.93
CA PRO A 48 16.14 4.63 7.19
C PRO A 48 14.90 4.88 8.07
N ASN A 49 14.55 3.88 8.86
CA ASN A 49 13.50 3.96 9.86
C ASN A 49 14.06 3.58 11.24
N SER A 50 13.93 4.47 12.22
CA SER A 50 14.41 4.25 13.60
C SER A 50 13.39 3.56 14.50
N PHE A 51 12.15 3.36 14.01
CA PHE A 51 11.11 2.67 14.75
C PHE A 51 11.43 1.17 14.88
N SER A 52 11.30 0.65 16.10
CA SER A 52 11.52 -0.76 16.42
C SER A 52 10.36 -1.32 17.22
N HIS A 53 9.94 -2.53 16.87
CA HIS A 53 8.87 -3.25 17.56
C HIS A 53 9.05 -4.76 17.29
N GLN A 54 8.74 -5.62 18.27
CA GLN A 54 8.95 -7.08 18.16
C GLN A 54 8.24 -7.77 16.98
N ARG A 55 7.14 -7.16 16.49
CA ARG A 55 6.35 -7.63 15.33
C ARG A 55 6.59 -6.80 14.07
N PHE A 56 7.65 -5.99 14.05
CA PHE A 56 8.01 -5.14 12.92
C PHE A 56 9.38 -5.55 12.37
N LYS A 57 9.42 -5.95 11.09
CA LYS A 57 10.66 -6.16 10.34
C LYS A 57 10.82 -5.01 9.36
N PHE A 58 11.94 -4.30 9.42
CA PHE A 58 12.25 -3.23 8.47
C PHE A 58 13.27 -3.71 7.44
N ILE A 59 13.05 -3.38 6.17
CA ILE A 59 13.95 -3.62 5.05
C ILE A 59 14.29 -2.28 4.41
N LEU A 60 15.58 -1.93 4.41
CA LEU A 60 16.08 -0.75 3.71
C LEU A 60 16.36 -1.12 2.24
N GLY A 61 15.64 -0.51 1.30
CA GLY A 61 15.85 -0.76 -0.13
C GLY A 61 14.84 -0.09 -1.05
N ASP A 62 15.14 -0.07 -2.35
CA ASP A 62 14.23 0.43 -3.39
C ASP A 62 13.30 -0.70 -3.83
N ILE A 63 12.00 -0.43 -3.80
CA ILE A 63 10.93 -1.34 -4.22
C ILE A 63 11.10 -1.81 -5.67
N LYS A 64 11.84 -1.06 -6.50
CA LYS A 64 12.14 -1.42 -7.89
C LYS A 64 12.99 -2.68 -8.02
N GLU A 65 13.76 -2.98 -6.98
CA GLU A 65 14.70 -4.11 -6.94
C GLU A 65 14.15 -5.28 -6.11
N MET A 66 12.87 -5.20 -5.70
CA MET A 66 12.26 -6.18 -4.80
C MET A 66 11.31 -7.12 -5.51
N ASP A 67 11.27 -8.34 -5.01
CA ASP A 67 10.38 -9.41 -5.42
C ASP A 67 9.93 -10.23 -4.20
N ALA A 68 9.18 -11.31 -4.40
CA ALA A 68 8.75 -12.19 -3.31
C ALA A 68 9.91 -12.76 -2.47
N SER A 69 11.08 -12.99 -3.06
CA SER A 69 12.24 -13.55 -2.36
C SER A 69 12.84 -12.57 -1.34
N THR A 70 12.68 -11.26 -1.59
CA THR A 70 13.05 -10.20 -0.63
C THR A 70 12.32 -10.34 0.71
N PHE A 71 11.13 -10.96 0.68
CA PHE A 71 10.27 -11.16 1.84
C PHE A 71 10.26 -12.61 2.32
N ASP A 72 11.32 -13.38 2.04
CA ASP A 72 11.43 -14.80 2.40
C ASP A 72 10.28 -15.65 1.82
N ASN A 73 9.68 -15.21 0.69
CA ASN A 73 8.47 -15.77 0.08
C ASN A 73 7.25 -15.81 1.02
N ILE A 74 7.23 -14.96 2.04
CA ILE A 74 6.06 -14.78 2.90
C ILE A 74 4.99 -14.05 2.10
N GLU A 75 3.76 -14.57 2.16
CA GLU A 75 2.60 -13.89 1.59
C GLU A 75 1.91 -12.99 2.64
N PHE A 76 1.35 -11.89 2.17
CA PHE A 76 0.70 -10.86 2.98
C PHE A 76 -0.81 -10.88 2.80
N ASP A 77 -1.53 -10.67 3.90
CA ASP A 77 -2.99 -10.47 3.89
C ASP A 77 -3.34 -9.06 3.38
N VAL A 78 -2.45 -8.08 3.62
CA VAL A 78 -2.62 -6.70 3.18
C VAL A 78 -1.29 -6.12 2.67
N VAL A 79 -1.32 -5.44 1.54
CA VAL A 79 -0.23 -4.56 1.09
C VAL A 79 -0.73 -3.12 1.15
N VAL A 80 0.02 -2.26 1.83
CA VAL A 80 -0.30 -0.85 2.02
C VAL A 80 0.84 0.00 1.47
N SER A 81 0.53 1.15 0.87
CA SER A 81 1.54 2.17 0.60
C SER A 81 1.02 3.59 0.76
N ASP A 82 1.78 4.39 1.51
CA ASP A 82 1.64 5.85 1.57
C ASP A 82 2.80 6.57 0.85
N ALA A 83 3.57 5.83 0.05
CA ALA A 83 4.71 6.36 -0.69
C ALA A 83 4.25 7.41 -1.72
N MET A 84 5.08 8.42 -1.93
CA MET A 84 4.87 9.41 -2.98
C MET A 84 6.22 9.79 -3.59
N PRO A 85 6.32 9.92 -4.93
CA PRO A 85 7.53 10.43 -5.56
C PRO A 85 7.77 11.90 -5.18
N ASN A 86 9.00 12.37 -5.44
CA ASN A 86 9.34 13.79 -5.33
C ASN A 86 8.39 14.64 -6.16
N THR A 87 7.73 15.57 -5.47
CA THR A 87 6.74 16.47 -6.05
C THR A 87 7.41 17.66 -6.72
N THR A 88 6.72 18.20 -7.72
CA THR A 88 7.07 19.42 -8.45
C THR A 88 5.88 20.38 -8.43
N SER A 89 6.05 21.59 -8.97
CA SER A 89 4.92 22.50 -9.17
C SER A 89 3.97 22.03 -10.28
N ASP A 90 4.42 21.14 -11.18
CA ASP A 90 3.58 20.62 -12.25
C ASP A 90 2.70 19.46 -11.76
N ARG A 91 1.39 19.68 -11.84
CA ARG A 91 0.37 18.76 -11.36
C ARG A 91 0.31 17.50 -12.21
N GLU A 92 0.51 17.62 -13.51
CA GLU A 92 0.46 16.49 -14.43
C GLU A 92 1.65 15.57 -14.22
N THR A 93 2.87 16.14 -14.10
CA THR A 93 4.07 15.40 -13.74
C THR A 93 3.91 14.65 -12.41
N ASN A 94 3.36 15.30 -11.37
CA ASN A 94 3.12 14.64 -10.08
C ASN A 94 2.15 13.46 -10.22
N HIS A 95 1.05 13.64 -10.97
CA HIS A 95 0.10 12.57 -11.24
C HIS A 95 0.76 11.38 -11.93
N LEU A 96 1.42 11.60 -13.06
CA LEU A 96 2.07 10.54 -13.83
C LEU A 96 3.15 9.80 -13.03
N ARG A 97 3.96 10.53 -12.25
CA ARG A 97 4.95 9.91 -11.36
C ARG A 97 4.29 9.07 -10.27
N SER A 98 3.17 9.54 -9.70
CA SER A 98 2.45 8.79 -8.68
C SER A 98 1.85 7.50 -9.24
N ILE A 99 1.29 7.54 -10.46
CA ILE A 99 0.78 6.36 -11.17
C ILE A 99 1.92 5.36 -11.41
N GLY A 100 3.05 5.80 -11.96
CA GLY A 100 4.18 4.90 -12.20
C GLY A 100 4.78 4.29 -10.92
N LEU A 101 4.69 4.97 -9.78
CA LEU A 101 5.03 4.36 -8.49
C LEU A 101 3.99 3.32 -8.07
N CYS A 102 2.69 3.64 -8.20
CA CYS A 102 1.60 2.73 -7.86
C CYS A 102 1.64 1.45 -8.68
N GLU A 103 1.92 1.53 -9.97
CA GLU A 103 2.06 0.38 -10.88
C GLU A 103 3.19 -0.55 -10.43
N LYS A 104 4.33 0.00 -10.02
CA LYS A 104 5.47 -0.79 -9.51
C LYS A 104 5.13 -1.50 -8.20
N ILE A 105 4.47 -0.80 -7.28
CA ILE A 105 4.05 -1.39 -6.01
C ILE A 105 2.98 -2.46 -6.27
N PHE A 106 2.06 -2.22 -7.21
CA PHE A 106 1.07 -3.21 -7.59
C PHE A 106 1.71 -4.43 -8.25
N TYR A 107 2.75 -4.24 -9.08
CA TYR A 107 3.52 -5.35 -9.65
C TYR A 107 4.06 -6.27 -8.56
N LEU A 108 4.74 -5.70 -7.55
CA LEU A 108 5.20 -6.46 -6.39
C LEU A 108 4.03 -7.10 -5.61
N ALA A 109 2.94 -6.36 -5.42
CA ALA A 109 1.76 -6.84 -4.68
C ALA A 109 1.16 -8.11 -5.29
N LYS A 110 1.20 -8.28 -6.62
CA LYS A 110 0.72 -9.51 -7.27
C LYS A 110 1.50 -10.75 -6.85
N ASP A 111 2.79 -10.61 -6.58
CA ASP A 111 3.66 -11.73 -6.21
C ASP A 111 3.52 -12.09 -4.73
N VAL A 112 3.27 -11.08 -3.87
CA VAL A 112 3.32 -11.23 -2.42
C VAL A 112 1.95 -11.25 -1.74
N LEU A 113 0.86 -10.89 -2.41
CA LEU A 113 -0.48 -10.99 -1.83
C LEU A 113 -0.96 -12.44 -1.78
N LYS A 114 -1.61 -12.78 -0.67
CA LYS A 114 -2.45 -13.97 -0.54
C LYS A 114 -3.70 -13.83 -1.41
N ASP A 115 -4.28 -14.97 -1.78
CA ASP A 115 -5.64 -15.00 -2.31
C ASP A 115 -6.62 -14.37 -1.30
N ASN A 116 -7.56 -13.57 -1.79
CA ASN A 116 -8.46 -12.71 -0.99
C ASN A 116 -7.77 -11.59 -0.19
N GLY A 117 -6.48 -11.31 -0.45
CA GLY A 117 -5.75 -10.21 0.17
C GLY A 117 -6.26 -8.82 -0.23
N ASN A 118 -5.86 -7.79 0.52
CA ASN A 118 -6.27 -6.41 0.28
C ASN A 118 -5.09 -5.53 -0.13
N PHE A 119 -5.34 -4.55 -0.99
CA PHE A 119 -4.36 -3.55 -1.41
C PHE A 119 -4.88 -2.15 -1.15
N PHE A 120 -4.05 -1.30 -0.53
CA PHE A 120 -4.42 0.08 -0.21
C PHE A 120 -3.27 1.03 -0.51
N ILE A 121 -3.45 1.95 -1.46
CA ILE A 121 -2.35 2.79 -1.96
C ILE A 121 -2.76 4.25 -2.15
N LYS A 122 -1.88 5.17 -1.76
CA LYS A 122 -2.00 6.61 -2.03
C LYS A 122 -1.61 6.94 -3.48
N VAL A 123 -2.38 7.82 -4.12
CA VAL A 123 -2.13 8.28 -5.49
C VAL A 123 -2.61 9.72 -5.66
N PHE A 124 -1.97 10.50 -6.53
CA PHE A 124 -2.53 11.79 -6.93
C PHE A 124 -3.58 11.59 -8.00
N ASP A 125 -4.77 12.15 -7.78
CA ASP A 125 -5.87 12.12 -8.73
C ASP A 125 -5.52 12.84 -10.05
N GLY A 126 -5.99 12.28 -11.16
CA GLY A 126 -5.69 12.76 -12.51
C GLY A 126 -6.19 11.81 -13.61
N LYS A 127 -5.84 12.14 -14.86
CA LYS A 127 -6.42 11.56 -16.07
C LYS A 127 -6.20 10.05 -16.23
N ASP A 128 -5.11 9.51 -15.68
CA ASP A 128 -4.73 8.10 -15.79
C ASP A 128 -5.20 7.25 -14.60
N LEU A 129 -5.73 7.87 -13.54
CA LEU A 129 -6.29 7.15 -12.39
C LEU A 129 -7.40 6.16 -12.79
N PRO A 130 -8.34 6.49 -13.72
CA PRO A 130 -9.34 5.54 -14.18
C PRO A 130 -8.74 4.29 -14.85
N ASN A 131 -7.63 4.45 -15.59
CA ASN A 131 -6.96 3.33 -16.25
C ASN A 131 -6.29 2.41 -15.23
N PHE A 132 -5.55 2.98 -14.28
CA PHE A 132 -4.94 2.18 -13.21
C PHE A 132 -6.00 1.50 -12.33
N LYS A 133 -7.11 2.20 -12.03
CA LYS A 133 -8.25 1.58 -11.34
C LYS A 133 -8.85 0.42 -12.13
N LYS A 134 -8.97 0.55 -13.46
CA LYS A 134 -9.47 -0.52 -14.32
C LYS A 134 -8.55 -1.74 -14.25
N GLU A 135 -7.24 -1.54 -14.36
CA GLU A 135 -6.25 -2.61 -14.20
C GLU A 135 -6.43 -3.32 -12.85
N LEU A 136 -6.55 -2.59 -11.74
CA LEU A 136 -6.80 -3.22 -10.43
C LEU A 136 -8.12 -4.02 -10.40
N ASN A 137 -9.18 -3.61 -11.11
CA ASN A 137 -10.44 -4.39 -11.13
C ASN A 137 -10.30 -5.74 -11.83
N ASP A 138 -9.29 -5.92 -12.69
CA ASP A 138 -9.03 -7.20 -13.33
C ASP A 138 -8.47 -8.22 -12.31
N TYR A 139 -7.82 -7.75 -11.23
CA TYR A 139 -7.15 -8.58 -10.23
C TYR A 139 -7.82 -8.59 -8.85
N PHE A 140 -8.82 -7.76 -8.61
CA PHE A 140 -9.51 -7.67 -7.32
C PHE A 140 -11.03 -7.80 -7.49
N ASP A 141 -11.75 -8.19 -6.43
CA ASP A 141 -13.22 -8.26 -6.43
C ASP A 141 -13.86 -6.87 -6.56
N SER A 142 -13.24 -5.85 -5.96
CA SER A 142 -13.72 -4.47 -6.06
C SER A 142 -12.61 -3.47 -5.80
N VAL A 143 -12.68 -2.31 -6.48
CA VAL A 143 -11.75 -1.20 -6.28
C VAL A 143 -12.51 0.10 -6.01
N THR A 144 -12.23 0.71 -4.86
CA THR A 144 -12.89 1.94 -4.38
C THR A 144 -11.88 3.08 -4.28
N VAL A 145 -12.23 4.25 -4.84
CA VAL A 145 -11.49 5.49 -4.59
C VAL A 145 -11.94 6.06 -3.24
N PHE A 146 -10.98 6.39 -2.38
CA PHE A 146 -11.21 6.91 -1.04
C PHE A 146 -10.44 8.22 -0.84
N LYS A 147 -11.17 9.32 -0.62
CA LYS A 147 -10.61 10.59 -0.17
C LYS A 147 -10.86 10.73 1.34
N PRO A 148 -9.81 10.77 2.19
CA PRO A 148 -9.97 11.00 3.62
C PRO A 148 -10.60 12.36 3.89
N LYS A 149 -11.42 12.48 4.95
CA LYS A 149 -12.02 13.76 5.36
C LYS A 149 -10.98 14.73 5.92
N SER A 150 -9.88 14.19 6.45
CA SER A 150 -8.72 14.98 6.89
C SER A 150 -7.90 15.58 5.74
N SER A 151 -8.09 15.09 4.52
CA SER A 151 -7.42 15.66 3.35
C SER A 151 -8.04 17.01 3.00
N ARG A 152 -7.21 18.05 2.82
CA ARG A 152 -7.68 19.38 2.42
C ARG A 152 -8.41 19.27 1.08
N ASP A 153 -9.44 20.09 0.86
CA ASP A 153 -10.21 20.05 -0.39
C ASP A 153 -9.35 20.24 -1.63
N GLU A 154 -8.34 21.12 -1.54
CA GLU A 154 -7.35 21.40 -2.59
C GLU A 154 -6.38 20.24 -2.86
N SER A 155 -6.25 19.29 -1.92
CA SER A 155 -5.39 18.13 -2.11
C SER A 155 -6.00 17.18 -3.14
N ARG A 156 -5.17 16.77 -4.10
CA ARG A 156 -5.51 15.73 -5.08
C ARG A 156 -5.18 14.32 -4.56
N GLU A 157 -4.72 14.21 -3.32
CA GLU A 157 -4.43 12.91 -2.72
C GLU A 157 -5.71 12.14 -2.49
N VAL A 158 -5.77 10.99 -3.15
CA VAL A 158 -6.78 9.97 -2.94
C VAL A 158 -6.08 8.64 -2.66
N PHE A 159 -6.82 7.70 -2.14
CA PHE A 159 -6.37 6.33 -1.96
C PHE A 159 -7.21 5.41 -2.82
N LEU A 160 -6.59 4.37 -3.37
CA LEU A 160 -7.31 3.24 -3.95
C LEU A 160 -7.33 2.11 -2.93
N PHE A 161 -8.53 1.64 -2.59
CA PHE A 161 -8.75 0.43 -1.82
C PHE A 161 -9.23 -0.67 -2.77
N ALA A 162 -8.38 -1.66 -3.02
CA ALA A 162 -8.69 -2.84 -3.80
C ALA A 162 -8.85 -4.04 -2.85
N LYS A 163 -10.02 -4.69 -2.91
CA LYS A 163 -10.44 -5.74 -1.97
C LYS A 163 -10.53 -7.07 -2.69
N GLY A 164 -10.03 -8.12 -2.04
CA GLY A 164 -10.19 -9.50 -2.50
C GLY A 164 -9.34 -9.79 -3.73
N PHE A 165 -8.02 -9.88 -3.54
CA PHE A 165 -7.09 -10.23 -4.60
C PHE A 165 -7.42 -11.61 -5.17
N LYS A 166 -7.54 -11.70 -6.49
CA LYS A 166 -7.81 -12.92 -7.24
C LYS A 166 -6.48 -13.50 -7.67
N LYS A 167 -5.91 -14.39 -6.87
CA LYS A 167 -4.62 -14.97 -7.20
C LYS A 167 -4.79 -15.84 -8.44
N LEU A 168 -4.14 -15.45 -9.54
CA LEU A 168 -4.14 -16.26 -10.76
C LEU A 168 -3.49 -17.60 -10.42
N LYS A 169 -4.28 -18.67 -10.39
CA LYS A 169 -3.77 -20.02 -10.30
C LYS A 169 -3.09 -20.32 -11.63
N GLY A 170 -1.76 -20.46 -11.59
CA GLY A 170 -1.00 -21.04 -12.70
C GLY A 170 -1.44 -22.47 -12.99
#